data_AF-A0A517Z9E9-F1
#
_entry.id   AF-A0A517Z9E9-F1
#
_cell.length_a   1.000
_cell.length_b   1.000
_cell.length_c   1.000
_cell.angle_alpha   90.00
_cell.angle_beta   90.00
_cell.angle_gamma   90.00
#
_symmetry.space_group_name_H-M   'P 1'
#
loop_
_entity.id
_entity.type
_entity.pdbx_description
1 polymer ?
#
loop_
_entity_poly.entity_id
_entity_poly.type
_entity_poly.pdbx_seq_one_letter_code
_entity_poly.pdbx_strand_id
1 'polypeptide(L)'
;MNEVELSVPHREFETDRLAVVRVQMRIPHGIDPSPRQVYMGFANDALASVGWPLVTVTVSETIAEQKGGPFVQFIETDARCRRLGFATEIWEALNERYGGKLIGEAGTWAGYLFLKSVGVTLPEADRSYFPP
;
A
#
# COMPACT_ATOMS: atom_id res chain seq x y z
N MET A 1 30.63 -18.94 -7.64
CA MET A 1 30.12 -17.59 -7.33
C MET A 1 28.80 -17.49 -8.08
N ASN A 2 27.68 -17.76 -7.40
CA ASN A 2 26.37 -17.67 -8.04
C ASN A 2 26.04 -16.19 -8.17
N GLU A 3 26.12 -15.67 -9.38
CA GLU A 3 25.48 -14.40 -9.72
C GLU A 3 23.99 -14.59 -9.43
N VAL A 4 23.53 -13.95 -8.36
CA VAL A 4 22.11 -13.70 -8.19
C VAL A 4 21.76 -12.71 -9.29
N GLU A 5 21.22 -13.19 -10.40
CA GLU A 5 20.45 -12.35 -11.32
C GLU A 5 19.33 -11.74 -10.48
N LEU A 6 19.58 -10.54 -9.96
CA LEU A 6 18.53 -9.67 -9.45
C LEU A 6 17.71 -9.29 -10.68
N SER A 7 16.70 -10.12 -10.99
CA SER A 7 15.69 -9.80 -11.99
C SER A 7 15.22 -8.38 -11.66
N VAL A 8 15.40 -7.45 -12.61
CA VAL A 8 14.90 -6.09 -12.47
C VAL A 8 13.44 -6.23 -12.03
N PRO A 9 13.02 -5.65 -10.89
CA PRO A 9 11.68 -5.87 -10.41
C PRO A 9 10.70 -5.47 -11.51
N HIS A 10 9.88 -6.42 -11.98
CA HIS A 10 8.91 -6.15 -13.03
C HIS A 10 8.03 -5.01 -12.54
N ARG A 11 8.00 -3.90 -13.29
CA ARG A 11 7.06 -2.81 -13.05
C ARG A 11 5.65 -3.36 -13.21
N GLU A 12 4.84 -3.29 -12.16
CA GLU A 12 3.48 -3.81 -12.14
C GLU A 12 2.51 -2.82 -12.81
N PHE A 13 2.66 -1.53 -12.50
CA PHE A 13 1.95 -0.41 -13.12
C PHE A 13 2.69 0.91 -12.85
N GLU A 14 2.25 1.97 -13.51
CA GLU A 14 2.74 3.33 -13.30
C GLU A 14 1.58 4.26 -12.98
N THR A 15 1.86 5.28 -12.19
CA THR A 15 0.99 6.45 -11.99
C THR A 15 1.70 7.68 -12.56
N ASP A 16 1.11 8.87 -12.43
CA ASP A 16 1.72 10.11 -12.91
C ASP A 16 3.15 10.31 -12.36
N ARG A 17 3.39 9.93 -11.10
CA ARG A 17 4.67 10.17 -10.41
C ARG A 17 5.39 8.90 -9.97
N LEU A 18 4.74 7.74 -9.95
CA LEU A 18 5.29 6.51 -9.40
C LEU A 18 5.41 5.38 -10.42
N ALA A 19 6.57 4.74 -10.46
CA ALA A 19 6.77 3.40 -10.99
C ALA A 19 6.52 2.42 -9.85
N VAL A 20 5.47 1.61 -9.96
CA VAL A 20 5.08 0.68 -8.90
C VAL A 20 5.57 -0.71 -9.23
N VAL A 21 6.34 -1.27 -8.30
CA VAL A 21 6.80 -2.66 -8.31
C VAL A 21 5.94 -3.46 -7.36
N ARG A 22 5.54 -4.67 -7.74
CA ARG A 22 4.88 -5.63 -6.85
C ARG A 22 5.83 -6.78 -6.51
N VAL A 23 5.92 -7.10 -5.23
CA VAL A 23 6.58 -8.31 -4.76
C VAL A 23 5.63 -9.11 -3.87
N GLN A 24 5.64 -10.43 -4.02
CA GLN A 24 4.89 -11.32 -3.15
C GLN A 24 5.80 -11.71 -1.98
N MET A 25 5.36 -11.41 -0.75
CA MET A 25 6.12 -11.72 0.47
C MET A 25 5.32 -12.64 1.37
N ARG A 26 5.99 -13.69 1.86
CA ARG A 26 5.47 -14.53 2.94
C ARG A 26 6.16 -14.13 4.24
N ILE A 27 5.39 -13.75 5.26
CA ILE A 27 5.91 -13.42 6.58
C ILE A 27 5.85 -14.71 7.42
N PRO A 28 6.97 -15.43 7.64
CA PRO A 28 6.93 -16.81 8.16
C PRO A 28 6.50 -16.94 9.62
N HIS A 29 6.49 -15.82 10.36
CA HIS A 29 6.26 -15.78 11.81
C HIS A 29 5.08 -14.89 12.21
N GLY A 30 4.09 -14.70 11.33
CA GLY A 30 2.85 -13.98 11.63
C GLY A 30 1.72 -14.90 12.09
N ILE A 31 0.68 -14.30 12.70
CA ILE A 31 -0.62 -14.96 13.01
C ILE A 31 -1.27 -15.53 11.74
N ASP A 32 -0.94 -14.93 10.58
CA ASP A 32 -1.37 -15.39 9.26
C ASP A 32 -0.15 -15.59 8.34
N PRO A 33 0.15 -16.86 7.96
CA PRO A 33 1.24 -17.22 7.06
C PRO A 33 0.89 -17.02 5.58
N SER A 34 -0.27 -16.43 5.27
CA SER A 34 -0.69 -16.12 3.91
C SER A 34 0.31 -15.19 3.21
N PRO A 35 0.53 -15.39 1.90
CA PRO A 35 1.32 -14.47 1.12
C PRO A 35 0.61 -13.12 1.02
N ARG A 36 1.40 -12.05 1.15
CA ARG A 36 0.96 -10.67 1.00
C ARG A 36 1.55 -10.09 -0.28
N GLN A 37 0.79 -9.23 -0.93
CA GLN A 37 1.29 -8.43 -2.05
C GLN A 37 1.85 -7.13 -1.47
N VAL A 38 3.11 -6.83 -1.75
CA VAL A 38 3.77 -5.58 -1.34
C VAL A 38 4.01 -4.76 -2.58
N TYR A 39 3.36 -3.60 -2.64
CA TYR A 39 3.50 -2.61 -3.70
C TYR A 39 4.47 -1.52 -3.24
N MET A 40 5.49 -1.26 -4.04
CA MET A 40 6.55 -0.29 -3.77
C MET A 40 6.56 0.75 -4.88
N GLY A 41 6.19 1.99 -4.54
CA GLY A 41 6.20 3.12 -5.46
C GLY A 41 7.55 3.84 -5.45
N PHE A 42 8.28 3.74 -6.55
CA PHE A 42 9.49 4.52 -6.82
C PHE A 42 9.12 5.70 -7.71
N ALA A 43 9.88 6.79 -7.71
CA ALA A 43 9.55 7.86 -8.63
C ALA A 43 9.91 7.54 -10.08
N ASN A 44 9.09 8.02 -11.02
CA ASN A 44 9.30 7.81 -12.46
C ASN A 44 10.60 8.46 -12.96
N ASP A 45 10.75 9.80 -12.89
CA ASP A 45 11.82 10.45 -13.67
C ASP A 45 12.62 11.58 -12.96
N ALA A 46 12.20 12.09 -11.79
CA ALA A 46 12.88 13.23 -11.12
C ALA A 46 13.40 12.96 -9.70
N LEU A 47 13.02 11.83 -9.10
CA LEU A 47 13.42 11.39 -7.76
C LEU A 47 14.18 10.04 -7.81
N ALA A 48 14.61 9.63 -9.01
CA ALA A 48 15.32 8.38 -9.29
C ALA A 48 16.66 8.21 -8.55
N SER A 49 17.15 9.25 -7.86
CA SER A 49 18.29 9.14 -6.95
C SER A 49 17.97 8.40 -5.65
N VAL A 50 16.69 8.16 -5.36
CA VAL A 50 16.26 7.41 -4.17
C VAL A 50 16.18 5.94 -4.55
N GLY A 51 17.21 5.16 -4.21
CA GLY A 51 17.20 3.68 -4.29
C GLY A 51 16.24 3.02 -3.28
N TRP A 52 15.22 3.75 -2.82
CA TRP A 52 14.27 3.36 -1.80
C TRP A 52 12.85 3.76 -2.22
N PRO A 53 11.82 2.95 -1.95
CA PRO A 53 10.45 3.31 -2.29
C PRO A 53 10.02 4.58 -1.53
N LEU A 54 9.31 5.46 -2.23
CA LEU A 54 8.69 6.65 -1.64
C LEU A 54 7.43 6.29 -0.85
N VAL A 55 6.76 5.22 -1.27
CA VAL A 55 5.57 4.68 -0.62
C VAL A 55 5.56 3.16 -0.74
N THR A 56 5.16 2.49 0.34
CA THR A 56 5.01 1.03 0.41
C THR A 56 3.60 0.71 0.88
N VAL A 57 2.93 -0.21 0.20
CA VAL A 57 1.57 -0.67 0.53
C VAL A 57 1.56 -2.20 0.61
N THR A 58 1.05 -2.75 1.71
CA THR A 58 0.88 -4.19 1.89
C THR A 58 -0.59 -4.54 1.78
N VAL A 59 -0.93 -5.39 0.82
CA VAL A 59 -2.29 -5.88 0.55
C VAL A 59 -2.36 -7.38 0.84
N SER A 60 -3.35 -7.77 1.64
CA SER A 60 -3.74 -9.17 1.83
C SER A 60 -5.00 -9.46 1.03
N GLU A 61 -4.87 -10.32 0.03
CA GLU A 61 -6.01 -10.84 -0.73
C GLU A 61 -6.66 -12.03 -0.03
N THR A 62 -5.97 -12.70 0.89
CA THR A 62 -6.51 -13.85 1.61
C THR A 62 -7.54 -13.45 2.65
N ILE A 63 -7.37 -12.29 3.30
CA ILE A 63 -8.38 -11.74 4.23
C ILE A 63 -9.56 -11.15 3.45
N ALA A 64 -9.44 -10.99 2.12
CA ALA A 64 -10.48 -10.37 1.30
C ALA A 64 -11.82 -11.11 1.37
N GLU A 65 -11.81 -12.43 1.48
CA GLU A 65 -13.04 -13.23 1.60
C GLU A 65 -13.82 -12.92 2.89
N GLN A 66 -13.12 -12.57 3.97
CA GLN A 66 -13.73 -12.24 5.26
C GLN A 66 -14.22 -10.79 5.32
N LYS A 67 -13.55 -9.89 4.59
CA LYS A 67 -13.77 -8.44 4.68
C LYS A 67 -14.47 -7.84 3.45
N GLY A 68 -14.72 -8.64 2.41
CA GLY A 68 -15.43 -8.22 1.19
C GLY A 68 -14.55 -7.56 0.11
N GLY A 69 -13.21 -7.61 0.24
CA GLY A 69 -12.29 -7.04 -0.74
C GLY A 69 -10.82 -7.05 -0.29
N PRO A 70 -9.86 -6.86 -1.21
CA PRO A 70 -8.44 -6.81 -0.90
C PRO A 70 -8.12 -5.82 0.22
N PHE A 71 -7.46 -6.31 1.28
CA PHE A 71 -7.28 -5.57 2.52
C PHE A 71 -5.90 -4.94 2.63
N VAL A 72 -5.84 -3.62 2.71
CA VAL A 72 -4.63 -2.85 2.98
C VAL A 72 -4.29 -2.98 4.46
N GLN A 73 -3.28 -3.78 4.76
CA GLN A 73 -2.78 -3.99 6.12
C GLN A 73 -1.87 -2.86 6.57
N PHE A 74 -1.13 -2.28 5.62
CA PHE A 74 -0.12 -1.28 5.92
C PHE A 74 0.08 -0.36 4.73
N ILE A 75 0.22 0.93 5.01
CA ILE A 75 0.65 1.94 4.06
C ILE A 75 1.63 2.87 4.77
N GLU A 76 2.79 3.06 4.17
CA GLU A 76 3.83 3.94 4.69
C GLU A 76 4.42 4.78 3.58
N THR A 77 4.63 6.06 3.87
CA THR A 77 5.32 7.00 3.01
C THR A 77 6.65 7.37 3.67
N ASP A 78 7.71 7.43 2.86
CA ASP A 78 9.01 7.96 3.27
C ASP A 78 8.80 9.31 3.96
N ALA A 79 9.46 9.52 5.10
CA ALA A 79 9.26 10.69 5.95
C ALA A 79 9.45 12.01 5.19
N ARG A 80 10.37 12.05 4.22
CA ARG A 80 10.68 13.24 3.39
C ARG A 80 9.58 13.53 2.36
N CYS A 81 8.74 12.55 2.08
CA CYS A 81 7.71 12.60 1.04
C CYS A 81 6.28 12.56 1.62
N ARG A 82 6.13 12.57 2.95
CA ARG A 82 4.82 12.68 3.61
C ARG A 82 4.13 13.98 3.22
N ARG A 83 2.80 13.93 3.09
CA ARG A 83 1.94 15.05 2.66
C ARG A 83 2.19 15.56 1.24
N LEU A 84 2.95 14.83 0.41
CA LEU A 84 3.09 15.13 -1.03
C LEU A 84 2.07 14.37 -1.90
N GLY A 85 1.16 13.62 -1.28
CA GLY A 85 0.06 12.92 -1.97
C GLY A 85 0.41 11.54 -2.53
N PHE A 86 1.62 11.02 -2.33
CA PHE A 86 2.00 9.69 -2.86
C PHE A 86 1.16 8.55 -2.28
N ALA A 87 0.77 8.62 -1.01
CA ALA A 87 -0.13 7.64 -0.40
C ALA A 87 -1.52 7.64 -1.05
N THR A 88 -2.04 8.81 -1.40
CA THR A 88 -3.33 8.95 -2.09
C THR A 88 -3.24 8.42 -3.51
N GLU A 89 -2.20 8.81 -4.25
CA GLU A 89 -1.99 8.39 -5.64
C GLU A 89 -1.87 6.87 -5.77
N ILE A 90 -1.06 6.21 -4.92
CA ILE A 90 -0.95 4.76 -4.96
C ILE A 90 -2.24 4.07 -4.50
N TRP A 91 -2.97 4.66 -3.54
CA TRP A 91 -4.26 4.13 -3.11
C TRP A 91 -5.29 4.15 -4.24
N GLU A 92 -5.42 5.26 -4.94
CA GLU A 92 -6.35 5.41 -6.07
C GLU A 92 -6.04 4.41 -7.18
N ALA A 93 -4.76 4.31 -7.58
CA ALA A 93 -4.32 3.35 -8.59
C ALA A 93 -4.56 1.89 -8.17
N LEU A 94 -4.28 1.55 -6.91
CA LEU A 94 -4.58 0.20 -6.40
C LEU A 94 -6.09 -0.05 -6.32
N ASN A 95 -6.87 0.94 -5.88
CA ASN A 95 -8.32 0.80 -5.78
C ASN A 95 -8.95 0.59 -7.16
N GLU A 96 -8.52 1.33 -8.17
CA GLU A 96 -8.92 1.11 -9.57
C GLU A 96 -8.55 -0.30 -10.03
N ARG A 97 -7.30 -0.73 -9.79
CA ARG A 97 -6.82 -2.08 -10.15
C ARG A 97 -7.65 -3.19 -9.50
N TYR A 98 -8.10 -2.97 -8.27
CA TYR A 98 -8.96 -3.90 -7.53
C TYR A 98 -10.46 -3.65 -7.78
N GLY A 99 -10.83 -2.88 -8.80
CA GLY A 99 -12.21 -2.66 -9.22
C GLY A 99 -13.06 -1.90 -8.20
N GLY A 100 -12.45 -0.99 -7.45
CA GLY A 100 -13.10 -0.18 -6.41
C GLY A 100 -13.35 -0.92 -5.10
N LYS A 101 -12.72 -2.08 -4.88
CA LYS A 101 -12.95 -2.96 -3.73
C LYS A 101 -11.85 -2.91 -2.68
N LEU A 102 -10.92 -1.95 -2.79
CA LEU A 102 -9.84 -1.83 -1.82
C LEU A 102 -10.40 -1.35 -0.48
N ILE A 103 -10.03 -2.04 0.58
CA ILE A 103 -10.50 -1.74 1.93
C ILE A 103 -9.30 -1.59 2.88
N GLY A 104 -9.49 -0.87 3.98
CA GLY A 104 -8.47 -0.68 5.00
C GLY A 104 -9.10 -0.28 6.33
N GLU A 105 -8.34 -0.46 7.41
CA GLU A 105 -8.72 -0.09 8.77
C GLU A 105 -7.69 0.87 9.37
N ALA A 106 -8.15 1.77 10.23
CA ALA A 106 -7.27 2.76 10.83
C ALA A 106 -6.56 2.16 12.05
N GLY A 107 -5.28 1.78 11.91
CA GLY A 107 -4.45 1.42 13.06
C GLY A 107 -3.90 2.63 13.84
N THR A 108 -3.98 3.84 13.26
CA THR A 108 -3.45 5.08 13.84
C THR A 108 -4.33 6.28 13.46
N TRP A 109 -4.23 7.40 14.20
CA TRP A 109 -4.93 8.64 13.86
C TRP A 109 -4.56 9.19 12.46
N ALA A 110 -3.29 9.05 12.06
CA ALA A 110 -2.86 9.43 10.72
C ALA A 110 -3.51 8.56 9.64
N GLY A 111 -3.62 7.25 9.89
CA GLY A 111 -4.35 6.32 9.02
C GLY A 111 -5.84 6.63 8.94
N TYR A 112 -6.47 6.98 10.07
CA TYR A 112 -7.87 7.41 10.12
C TYR A 112 -8.12 8.62 9.22
N LEU A 113 -7.33 9.68 9.39
CA LEU A 113 -7.46 10.91 8.58
C LEU A 113 -7.21 10.63 7.10
N PHE A 114 -6.23 9.78 6.78
CA PHE A 114 -5.95 9.37 5.41
C PHE A 114 -7.14 8.63 4.79
N LEU A 115 -7.64 7.57 5.43
CA LEU A 115 -8.77 6.77 4.92
C LEU A 115 -10.03 7.62 4.72
N LYS A 116 -10.29 8.57 5.62
CA LYS A 116 -11.36 9.57 5.47
C LYS A 116 -11.14 10.46 4.24
N SER A 117 -9.90 10.91 3.99
CA SER A 117 -9.57 11.76 2.83
C SER A 117 -9.73 11.07 1.48
N VAL A 118 -9.54 9.75 1.42
CA VAL A 118 -9.71 8.93 0.20
C VAL A 118 -11.12 8.32 0.09
N GLY A 119 -12.07 8.75 0.92
CA GLY A 119 -13.48 8.38 0.82
C GLY A 119 -13.83 6.98 1.34
N VAL A 120 -12.95 6.33 2.12
CA VAL A 120 -13.24 5.03 2.73
C VAL A 120 -14.25 5.20 3.85
N THR A 121 -15.33 4.42 3.80
CA THR A 121 -16.30 4.36 4.89
C THR A 121 -15.73 3.53 6.02
N LEU A 122 -15.32 4.19 7.11
CA LEU A 122 -14.72 3.53 8.27
C LEU A 122 -15.78 2.85 9.16
N PRO A 123 -15.47 1.67 9.73
CA PRO A 123 -16.30 1.00 10.73
C PRO A 123 -16.60 1.88 11.94
N GLU A 124 -17.71 1.60 12.63
CA GLU A 124 -18.12 2.37 13.82
C GLU A 124 -17.08 2.30 14.96
N ALA A 125 -16.39 1.17 15.11
CA ALA A 125 -15.31 0.99 16.08
C ALA A 125 -14.14 1.97 15.86
N ASP A 126 -13.80 2.28 14.62
CA ASP A 126 -12.73 3.24 14.31
C ASP A 126 -13.17 4.67 14.63
N ARG A 127 -14.46 4.99 14.44
CA ARG A 127 -15.00 6.33 14.74
C ARG A 127 -15.06 6.65 16.22
N SER A 128 -15.24 5.64 17.08
CA SER A 128 -15.26 5.83 18.53
C SER A 128 -13.85 5.98 19.11
N TYR A 129 -12.87 5.29 18.52
CA TYR A 129 -11.47 5.38 18.93
C TYR A 129 -10.78 6.67 18.42
N PHE A 130 -11.23 7.17 17.28
CA PHE A 130 -10.70 8.36 16.60
C PHE A 130 -11.82 9.41 16.42
N PRO A 131 -12.21 10.13 17.50
CA PRO A 131 -13.26 11.16 17.44
C PRO A 131 -12.86 12.34 16.54
N PRO A 132 -13.82 13.10 16.00
CA PRO A 132 -13.62 14.11 14.95
C PRO A 132 -12.67 15.26 15.31
#